data_AF-A0A6B2G7N6-F1
#
_entry.id   AF-A0A6B2G7N6-F1
#
_cell.length_a   1.000
_cell.length_b   1.000
_cell.length_c   1.000
_cell.angle_alpha   90.00
_cell.angle_beta   90.00
_cell.angle_gamma   90.00
#
_symmetry.space_group_name_H-M   'P 1'
#
loop_
_entity.id
_entity.type
_entity.pdbx_description
1 polymer ?
#
loop_
_entity_poly.entity_id
_entity_poly.type
_entity_poly.pdbx_seq_one_letter_code
_entity_poly.pdbx_strand_id
1 'polypeptide(L)'
;MNESELENEKNVDLNIEAAKQLEFMAENERKRKELLDQIPFENEDIIKRLRQLDEPIRLFAETDSERHKRLKNLVYTLQEKSNEEKNISKSVPKAETHSTELWYHEGPEELISARLWIGYYSLCRVQDRLSNERMLSKKPEFEKAAKFQEVQKRFNAFEYRSSQLGDDRPLTYCQVS
;
A
#
# COMPACT_ATOMS: atom_id res chain seq x y z
N MET A 1 -73.46 -18.72 -11.07
CA MET A 1 -72.32 -18.21 -10.31
C MET A 1 -72.71 -16.82 -9.87
N ASN A 2 -72.98 -16.65 -8.58
CA ASN A 2 -73.55 -15.42 -8.03
C ASN A 2 -72.48 -14.31 -8.00
N GLU A 3 -72.86 -13.05 -8.25
CA GLU A 3 -71.92 -11.91 -8.19
C GLU A 3 -71.19 -11.82 -6.85
N SER A 4 -71.84 -12.25 -5.76
CA SER A 4 -71.27 -12.31 -4.40
C SER A 4 -70.18 -13.39 -4.22
N GLU A 5 -70.19 -14.46 -5.00
CA GLU A 5 -69.15 -15.50 -4.95
C GLU A 5 -67.88 -15.03 -5.66
N LEU A 6 -68.05 -14.32 -6.78
CA LEU A 6 -66.94 -13.76 -7.56
C LEU A 6 -66.23 -12.59 -6.86
N GLU A 7 -66.98 -11.78 -6.11
CA GLU A 7 -66.42 -10.72 -5.25
C GLU A 7 -65.67 -11.28 -4.04
N ASN A 8 -66.11 -12.43 -3.51
CA ASN A 8 -65.42 -13.11 -2.42
C ASN A 8 -64.11 -13.74 -2.89
N GLU A 9 -64.08 -14.41 -4.04
CA GLU A 9 -62.83 -14.96 -4.61
C GLU A 9 -61.81 -13.86 -4.93
N LYS A 10 -62.25 -12.76 -5.56
CA LYS A 10 -61.38 -11.60 -5.82
C LYS A 10 -60.84 -10.98 -4.53
N ASN A 11 -61.65 -10.88 -3.47
CA ASN A 11 -61.20 -10.39 -2.17
C ASN A 11 -60.17 -11.32 -1.52
N VAL A 12 -60.31 -12.64 -1.67
CA VAL A 12 -59.34 -13.62 -1.14
C VAL A 12 -58.01 -13.52 -1.89
N ASP A 13 -58.04 -13.41 -3.22
CA ASP A 13 -56.83 -13.24 -4.03
C ASP A 13 -56.10 -11.92 -3.74
N LEU A 14 -56.84 -10.81 -3.58
CA LEU A 14 -56.31 -9.51 -3.15
C LEU A 14 -55.64 -9.59 -1.76
N ASN A 15 -56.22 -10.37 -0.84
CA ASN A 15 -55.69 -10.53 0.51
C ASN A 15 -54.42 -11.40 0.53
N ILE A 16 -54.35 -12.41 -0.35
CA ILE A 16 -53.14 -13.23 -0.56
C ILE A 16 -52.02 -12.40 -1.18
N GLU A 17 -52.32 -11.53 -2.14
CA GLU A 17 -51.34 -10.66 -2.77
C GLU A 17 -50.84 -9.57 -1.80
N ALA A 18 -51.73 -8.98 -1.00
CA ALA A 18 -51.35 -8.09 0.09
C ALA A 18 -50.47 -8.78 1.15
N ALA A 19 -50.77 -10.03 1.52
CA ALA A 19 -49.96 -10.81 2.44
C ALA A 19 -48.56 -11.08 1.89
N LYS A 20 -48.44 -11.43 0.60
CA LYS A 20 -47.15 -11.62 -0.09
C LYS A 20 -46.35 -10.32 -0.18
N GLN A 21 -47.00 -9.19 -0.48
CA GLN A 21 -46.34 -7.88 -0.49
C GLN A 21 -45.81 -7.51 0.90
N LEU A 22 -46.60 -7.75 1.95
CA LEU A 22 -46.20 -7.48 3.33
C LEU A 22 -44.99 -8.34 3.74
N GLU A 23 -45.01 -9.64 3.39
CA GLU A 23 -43.91 -10.56 3.66
C GLU A 23 -42.62 -10.14 2.93
N PHE A 24 -42.73 -9.75 1.67
CA PHE A 24 -41.61 -9.23 0.87
C PHE A 24 -41.03 -7.93 1.46
N MET A 25 -41.88 -7.01 1.89
CA MET A 25 -41.43 -5.78 2.58
C MET A 25 -40.70 -6.10 3.88
N ALA A 26 -41.24 -7.03 4.69
CA ALA A 26 -40.62 -7.44 5.95
C ALA A 26 -39.25 -8.11 5.73
N GLU A 27 -39.11 -8.92 4.68
CA GLU A 27 -37.83 -9.54 4.33
C GLU A 27 -36.78 -8.50 3.91
N ASN A 28 -37.17 -7.50 3.12
CA ASN A 28 -36.28 -6.41 2.71
C ASN A 28 -35.87 -5.52 3.89
N GLU A 29 -36.77 -5.28 4.86
CA GLU A 29 -36.42 -4.58 6.09
C GLU A 29 -35.41 -5.34 6.95
N ARG A 30 -35.52 -6.68 7.02
CA ARG A 30 -34.54 -7.53 7.72
C ARG A 30 -33.16 -7.42 7.07
N LYS A 31 -33.08 -7.58 5.75
CA LYS A 31 -31.82 -7.45 4.99
C LYS A 31 -31.19 -6.07 5.15
N ARG A 32 -32.01 -5.01 5.16
CA ARG A 32 -31.55 -3.63 5.42
C ARG A 32 -30.95 -3.47 6.82
N LYS A 33 -31.59 -4.04 7.85
CA LYS A 33 -31.07 -4.00 9.23
C LYS A 33 -29.76 -4.76 9.35
N GLU A 34 -29.69 -5.96 8.81
CA GLU A 34 -28.47 -6.78 8.82
C GLU A 34 -27.28 -6.06 8.16
N LEU A 35 -27.51 -5.36 7.04
CA LEU A 35 -26.48 -4.57 6.37
C LEU A 35 -26.02 -3.38 7.22
N LEU A 36 -26.97 -2.68 7.85
CA LEU A 36 -26.67 -1.55 8.73
C LEU A 36 -25.84 -1.97 9.94
N ASP A 37 -26.12 -3.14 10.50
CA ASP A 37 -25.39 -3.70 11.66
C ASP A 37 -23.95 -4.11 11.30
N GLN A 38 -23.68 -4.45 10.03
CA GLN A 38 -22.33 -4.76 9.55
C GLN A 38 -21.43 -3.52 9.43
N ILE A 39 -22.00 -2.31 9.47
CA ILE A 39 -21.24 -1.09 9.27
C ILE A 39 -20.58 -0.67 10.57
N PRO A 40 -19.24 -0.51 10.60
CA PRO A 40 -18.53 -0.18 11.82
C PRO A 40 -18.89 1.23 12.31
N PHE A 41 -18.91 1.38 13.63
CA PHE A 41 -19.10 2.67 14.31
C PHE A 41 -17.76 3.33 14.68
N GLU A 42 -16.71 2.53 14.84
CA GLU A 42 -15.37 3.02 15.22
C GLU A 42 -14.67 3.73 14.06
N ASN A 43 -14.02 4.85 14.38
CA ASN A 43 -13.40 5.73 13.40
C ASN A 43 -12.35 5.02 12.53
N GLU A 44 -11.50 4.19 13.13
CA GLU A 44 -10.45 3.44 12.43
C GLU A 44 -11.02 2.47 11.39
N ASP A 45 -12.11 1.79 11.74
CA ASP A 45 -12.71 0.77 10.88
C ASP A 45 -13.54 1.41 9.76
N ILE A 46 -14.16 2.58 10.01
CA ILE A 46 -14.76 3.42 8.96
C ILE A 46 -13.70 3.85 7.94
N ILE A 47 -12.52 4.27 8.40
CA ILE A 47 -11.41 4.69 7.52
C ILE A 47 -10.96 3.50 6.65
N LYS A 48 -10.72 2.34 7.27
CA LYS A 48 -10.34 1.13 6.53
C LYS A 48 -11.40 0.76 5.49
N ARG A 49 -12.68 0.85 5.86
CA ARG A 49 -13.77 0.48 4.95
C ARG A 49 -13.89 1.44 3.77
N LEU A 50 -13.77 2.75 3.99
CA LEU A 50 -13.74 3.74 2.90
C LEU A 50 -12.54 3.53 1.97
N ARG A 51 -11.35 3.23 2.50
CA ARG A 51 -10.18 2.89 1.67
C ARG A 51 -10.40 1.61 0.86
N GLN A 52 -11.03 0.58 1.44
CA GLN A 52 -11.36 -0.65 0.71
C GLN A 52 -12.36 -0.42 -0.43
N LEU A 53 -13.22 0.59 -0.29
CA LEU A 53 -14.19 0.98 -1.30
C LEU A 53 -13.63 2.01 -2.30
N ASP A 54 -12.35 2.39 -2.15
CA ASP A 54 -11.68 3.43 -2.93
C ASP A 54 -12.40 4.80 -2.88
N GLU A 55 -13.02 5.10 -1.74
CA GLU A 55 -13.78 6.32 -1.49
C GLU A 55 -12.98 7.29 -0.60
N PRO A 56 -13.15 8.62 -0.75
CA PRO A 56 -12.47 9.60 0.09
C PRO A 56 -12.74 9.36 1.58
N ILE A 57 -11.66 9.33 2.38
CA ILE A 57 -11.73 9.05 3.81
C ILE A 57 -12.58 10.10 4.54
N ARG A 58 -12.40 11.37 4.19
CA ARG A 58 -13.18 12.50 4.72
C ARG A 58 -13.35 13.58 3.65
N LEU A 59 -14.53 14.15 3.56
CA LEU A 59 -14.83 15.30 2.69
C LEU A 59 -14.60 16.64 3.42
N PHE A 60 -14.49 17.73 2.66
CA PHE A 60 -14.33 19.06 3.26
C PHE A 60 -15.54 19.40 4.15
N ALA A 61 -15.26 19.85 5.38
CA ALA A 61 -16.26 20.18 6.39
C ALA A 61 -17.21 19.02 6.80
N GLU A 62 -16.86 17.77 6.51
CA GLU A 62 -17.64 16.60 6.91
C GLU A 62 -17.42 16.24 8.39
N THR A 63 -18.51 16.15 9.16
CA THR A 63 -18.50 15.67 10.55
C THR A 63 -18.42 14.14 10.62
N ASP A 64 -18.07 13.59 11.78
CA ASP A 64 -17.96 12.13 11.96
C ASP A 64 -19.28 11.39 11.72
N SER A 65 -20.39 12.00 12.11
CA SER A 65 -21.73 11.49 11.85
C SER A 65 -22.06 11.49 10.36
N GLU A 66 -21.73 12.57 9.64
CA GLU A 66 -21.95 12.66 8.19
C GLU A 66 -21.10 11.66 7.43
N ARG A 67 -19.84 11.45 7.85
CA ARG A 67 -18.95 10.43 7.29
C ARG A 67 -19.50 9.02 7.46
N HIS A 68 -19.99 8.69 8.65
CA HIS A 68 -20.61 7.40 8.91
C HIS A 68 -21.92 7.23 8.11
N LYS A 69 -22.74 8.28 7.98
CA LYS A 69 -23.94 8.29 7.15
C LYS A 69 -23.62 8.11 5.67
N ARG A 70 -22.54 8.72 5.17
CA ARG A 70 -22.06 8.52 3.80
C ARG A 70 -21.62 7.07 3.59
N LEU A 71 -20.85 6.50 4.51
CA LEU A 71 -20.47 5.08 4.44
C LEU A 71 -21.71 4.17 4.39
N LYS A 72 -22.75 4.47 5.17
CA LYS A 72 -24.05 3.78 5.11
C LYS A 72 -24.69 3.84 3.72
N ASN A 73 -24.76 5.02 3.13
CA ASN A 73 -25.33 5.20 1.80
C ASN A 73 -24.51 4.46 0.73
N LEU A 74 -23.17 4.51 0.82
CA LEU A 74 -22.28 3.81 -0.10
C LEU A 74 -22.46 2.29 -0.03
N VAL A 75 -22.47 1.71 1.17
CA VAL A 75 -22.67 0.26 1.34
C VAL A 75 -24.05 -0.18 0.82
N TYR A 76 -25.07 0.63 1.04
CA TYR A 76 -26.42 0.35 0.56
C TYR A 76 -26.52 0.40 -0.98
N THR A 77 -26.01 1.45 -1.61
CA THR A 77 -26.01 1.59 -3.08
C THR A 77 -25.18 0.49 -3.76
N LEU A 78 -24.08 0.06 -3.14
CA LEU A 78 -23.29 -1.07 -3.61
C LEU A 78 -24.04 -2.40 -3.53
N GLN A 79 -24.89 -2.61 -2.51
CA GLN A 79 -25.71 -3.81 -2.42
C GLN A 79 -26.79 -3.85 -3.50
N GLU A 80 -27.45 -2.71 -3.77
CA GLU A 80 -28.43 -2.60 -4.85
C GLU A 80 -27.79 -2.92 -6.21
N LYS A 81 -26.66 -2.27 -6.52
CA LYS A 81 -25.87 -2.54 -7.73
C LYS A 81 -25.39 -3.99 -7.80
N SER A 82 -24.91 -4.56 -6.69
CA SER A 82 -24.46 -5.96 -6.66
C SER A 82 -25.60 -6.94 -6.88
N ASN A 83 -26.82 -6.66 -6.40
CA ASN A 83 -27.98 -7.51 -6.67
C ASN A 83 -28.41 -7.43 -8.14
N GLU A 84 -28.33 -6.25 -8.75
CA GLU A 84 -28.55 -6.06 -10.19
C GLU A 84 -27.48 -6.78 -11.03
N GLU A 85 -26.21 -6.65 -10.66
CA GLU A 85 -25.07 -7.26 -11.36
C GLU A 85 -24.98 -8.78 -11.13
N LYS A 86 -25.33 -9.31 -9.95
CA LYS A 86 -25.36 -10.76 -9.69
C LYS A 86 -26.42 -11.49 -10.52
N ASN A 87 -27.45 -10.79 -10.98
CA ASN A 87 -28.39 -11.31 -11.97
C ASN A 87 -27.78 -11.36 -13.40
N ILE A 88 -26.62 -10.72 -13.63
CA ILE A 88 -26.02 -10.51 -14.96
C ILE A 88 -24.61 -11.15 -15.08
N SER A 89 -23.80 -11.26 -14.03
CA SER A 89 -22.37 -11.61 -14.15
C SER A 89 -21.88 -12.60 -13.09
N LYS A 90 -21.90 -13.90 -13.44
CA LYS A 90 -21.10 -14.94 -12.78
C LYS A 90 -19.81 -15.18 -13.56
N SER A 91 -18.83 -14.28 -13.47
CA SER A 91 -17.40 -14.61 -13.67
C SER A 91 -16.54 -13.35 -13.66
N VAL A 92 -15.78 -13.10 -12.59
CA VAL A 92 -14.53 -12.35 -12.72
C VAL A 92 -13.48 -13.02 -11.82
N PRO A 93 -12.33 -13.44 -12.36
CA PRO A 93 -11.26 -14.03 -11.57
C PRO A 93 -10.44 -12.95 -10.86
N LYS A 94 -9.82 -13.37 -9.76
CA LYS A 94 -9.09 -12.56 -8.78
C LYS A 94 -7.72 -12.13 -9.33
N ALA A 95 -7.35 -10.87 -9.11
CA ALA A 95 -6.10 -10.27 -9.56
C ALA A 95 -4.85 -10.95 -8.98
N GLU A 96 -3.83 -11.12 -9.82
CA GLU A 96 -2.56 -11.79 -9.54
C GLU A 96 -1.67 -10.96 -8.61
N THR A 97 -1.15 -11.61 -7.58
CA THR A 97 -0.16 -11.07 -6.65
C THR A 97 1.21 -11.00 -7.33
N HIS A 98 1.81 -9.81 -7.41
CA HIS A 98 3.18 -9.63 -7.91
C HIS A 98 4.16 -10.52 -7.14
N SER A 99 4.81 -11.46 -7.85
CA SER A 99 5.85 -12.31 -7.29
C SER A 99 7.18 -11.54 -7.23
N THR A 100 7.87 -11.62 -6.08
CA THR A 100 9.23 -11.12 -5.89
C THR A 100 10.25 -12.11 -6.50
N GLU A 101 10.07 -12.50 -7.75
CA GLU A 101 10.91 -13.50 -8.40
C GLU A 101 12.13 -12.85 -9.06
N LEU A 102 13.32 -13.39 -8.79
CA LEU A 102 14.57 -12.87 -9.35
C LEU A 102 14.69 -13.30 -10.81
N TRP A 103 14.46 -12.36 -11.71
CA TRP A 103 14.56 -12.58 -13.15
C TRP A 103 15.90 -12.09 -13.70
N TYR A 104 16.53 -12.91 -14.54
CA TYR A 104 17.77 -12.56 -15.24
C TYR A 104 17.48 -12.19 -16.69
N HIS A 105 18.19 -11.17 -17.18
CA HIS A 105 18.13 -10.74 -18.58
C HIS A 105 19.51 -10.77 -19.21
N GLU A 106 19.57 -11.18 -20.47
CA GLU A 106 20.77 -11.09 -21.28
C GLU A 106 21.08 -9.62 -21.56
N GLY A 107 22.32 -9.22 -21.30
CA GLY A 107 22.79 -7.86 -21.58
C GLY A 107 23.46 -7.76 -22.95
N PRO A 108 23.69 -6.55 -23.45
CA PRO A 108 24.40 -6.33 -24.70
C PRO A 108 25.89 -6.72 -24.59
N GLU A 109 26.57 -6.93 -25.72
CA GLU A 109 27.96 -7.42 -25.76
C GLU A 109 28.95 -6.45 -25.10
N GLU A 110 28.68 -5.14 -25.17
CA GLU A 110 29.46 -4.10 -24.50
C GLU A 110 29.46 -4.29 -22.97
N LEU A 111 28.37 -4.81 -22.40
CA LEU A 111 28.27 -5.07 -20.97
C LEU A 111 29.22 -6.21 -20.55
N ILE A 112 29.39 -7.22 -21.40
CA ILE A 112 30.33 -8.32 -21.14
C ILE A 112 31.76 -7.78 -21.13
N SER A 113 32.11 -6.99 -22.15
CA SER A 113 33.44 -6.34 -22.24
C SER A 113 33.73 -5.45 -21.03
N ALA A 114 32.76 -4.62 -20.61
CA ALA A 114 32.88 -3.79 -19.42
C ALA A 114 33.03 -4.61 -18.14
N ARG A 115 32.26 -5.69 -17.96
CA ARG A 115 32.36 -6.59 -16.81
C ARG A 115 33.72 -7.27 -16.74
N LEU A 116 34.26 -7.73 -17.87
CA LEU A 116 35.60 -8.30 -17.94
C LEU A 116 36.65 -7.26 -17.54
N TRP A 117 36.55 -6.03 -18.06
CA TRP A 117 37.46 -4.95 -17.68
C TRP A 117 37.40 -4.63 -16.18
N ILE A 118 36.20 -4.50 -15.61
CA ILE A 118 36.00 -4.30 -14.16
C ILE A 118 36.59 -5.47 -13.37
N GLY A 119 36.40 -6.70 -13.85
CA GLY A 119 37.00 -7.90 -13.29
C GLY A 119 38.52 -7.80 -13.24
N TYR A 120 39.19 -7.59 -14.37
CA TYR A 120 40.65 -7.47 -14.42
C TYR A 120 41.18 -6.29 -13.58
N TYR A 121 40.52 -5.14 -13.64
CA TYR A 121 40.89 -3.96 -12.86
C TYR A 121 40.76 -4.21 -11.34
N SER A 122 39.70 -4.89 -10.92
CA SER A 122 39.43 -5.14 -9.50
C SER A 122 40.30 -6.26 -8.92
N LEU A 123 40.56 -7.33 -9.67
CA LEU A 123 41.31 -8.50 -9.18
C LEU A 123 42.72 -8.14 -8.70
N CYS A 124 43.50 -7.39 -9.49
CA CYS A 124 44.84 -6.95 -9.09
C CYS A 124 44.80 -6.07 -7.84
N ARG A 125 43.85 -5.12 -7.77
CA ARG A 125 43.70 -4.21 -6.62
C ARG A 125 43.29 -4.95 -5.36
N VAL A 126 42.45 -5.97 -5.48
CA VAL A 126 42.05 -6.81 -4.34
C VAL A 126 43.26 -7.57 -3.80
N GLN A 127 44.12 -8.09 -4.67
CA GLN A 127 45.36 -8.75 -4.25
C GLN A 127 46.25 -7.80 -3.45
N ASP A 128 46.52 -6.59 -3.96
CA ASP A 128 47.35 -5.58 -3.30
C ASP A 128 46.74 -5.11 -1.97
N ARG A 129 45.42 -4.91 -1.94
CA ARG A 129 44.69 -4.55 -0.72
C ARG A 129 44.84 -5.65 0.33
N LEU A 130 44.63 -6.92 -0.03
CA LEU A 130 44.75 -8.05 0.88
C LEU A 130 46.19 -8.26 1.37
N SER A 131 47.20 -8.05 0.51
CA SER A 131 48.59 -8.11 0.96
C SER A 131 48.89 -7.02 1.98
N ASN A 132 48.42 -5.79 1.74
CA ASN A 132 48.58 -4.67 2.66
C ASN A 132 47.87 -4.93 4.00
N GLU A 133 46.63 -5.43 3.97
CA GLU A 133 45.88 -5.79 5.17
C GLU A 133 46.57 -6.90 5.97
N ARG A 134 47.11 -7.93 5.31
CA ARG A 134 47.90 -8.99 5.97
C ARG A 134 49.16 -8.44 6.63
N MET A 135 49.86 -7.51 5.97
CA MET A 135 51.04 -6.85 6.53
C MET A 135 50.68 -5.97 7.72
N LEU A 136 49.56 -5.25 7.67
CA LEU A 136 49.07 -4.44 8.79
C LEU A 136 48.60 -5.31 9.96
N SER A 137 47.94 -6.44 9.69
CA SER A 137 47.47 -7.37 10.72
C SER A 137 48.62 -7.96 11.54
N LYS A 138 49.74 -8.29 10.87
CA LYS A 138 50.98 -8.79 11.50
C LYS A 138 51.68 -7.79 12.42
N LYS A 139 51.36 -6.50 12.35
CA LYS A 139 51.95 -5.48 13.24
C LYS A 139 51.52 -5.71 14.69
N PRO A 140 52.39 -5.44 15.67
CA PRO A 140 52.04 -5.55 17.07
C PRO A 140 50.96 -4.52 17.47
N GLU A 141 50.19 -4.85 18.50
CA GLU A 141 49.03 -4.06 18.91
C GLU A 141 49.41 -2.65 19.38
N PHE A 142 50.59 -2.48 20.01
CA PHE A 142 51.05 -1.17 20.46
C PHE A 142 51.25 -0.19 19.28
N GLU A 143 51.77 -0.66 18.14
CA GLU A 143 51.96 0.19 16.95
C GLU A 143 50.63 0.62 16.35
N LYS A 144 49.65 -0.31 16.33
CA LYS A 144 48.29 -0.01 15.86
C LYS A 144 47.63 1.04 16.76
N ALA A 145 47.75 0.86 18.07
CA ALA A 145 47.23 1.80 19.07
C ALA A 145 47.90 3.18 18.95
N ALA A 146 49.22 3.23 18.79
CA ALA A 146 49.96 4.49 18.61
C ALA A 146 49.51 5.24 17.34
N LYS A 147 49.34 4.53 16.22
CA LYS A 147 48.82 5.12 14.97
C LYS A 147 47.40 5.62 15.15
N PHE A 148 46.54 4.89 15.85
CA PHE A 148 45.17 5.31 16.14
C PHE A 148 45.15 6.60 16.98
N GLN A 149 45.96 6.67 18.04
CA GLN A 149 46.11 7.88 18.85
C GLN A 149 46.63 9.08 18.05
N GLU A 150 47.58 8.87 17.15
CA GLU A 150 48.08 9.92 16.26
C GLU A 150 46.97 10.47 15.35
N VAL A 151 46.19 9.58 14.73
CA VAL A 151 45.05 9.96 13.89
C VAL A 151 43.99 10.70 14.72
N GLN A 152 43.66 10.21 15.92
CA GLN A 152 42.72 10.87 16.81
C GLN A 152 43.20 12.28 17.19
N LYS A 153 44.49 12.45 17.47
CA LYS A 153 45.08 13.76 17.77
C LYS A 153 44.93 14.74 16.60
N ARG A 154 45.12 14.26 15.36
CA ARG A 154 44.92 15.07 14.15
C ARG A 154 43.47 15.50 13.97
N PHE A 155 42.51 14.59 14.21
CA PHE A 155 41.09 14.93 14.15
C PHE A 155 40.65 15.89 15.27
N ASN A 156 41.17 15.72 16.48
CA ASN A 156 40.88 16.64 17.59
C ASN A 156 41.46 18.04 17.35
N ALA A 157 42.52 18.16 16.55
CA ALA A 157 43.10 19.43 16.13
C ALA A 157 42.46 20.01 14.87
N PHE A 158 41.43 19.37 14.31
CA PHE A 158 40.77 19.83 13.09
C PHE A 158 39.87 21.03 13.42
N GLU A 159 40.22 22.19 12.89
CA GLU A 159 39.45 23.43 13.05
C GLU A 159 38.96 23.93 11.70
N TYR A 160 37.80 24.60 11.72
CA TYR A 160 37.28 25.27 10.54
C TYR A 160 38.25 26.38 10.10
N ARG A 161 38.78 26.27 8.88
CA ARG A 161 39.76 27.22 8.35
C ARG A 161 39.13 28.36 7.55
N SER A 162 38.18 28.06 6.69
CA SER A 162 37.59 29.03 5.76
C SER A 162 36.28 28.54 5.17
N SER A 163 35.37 29.47 4.85
CA SER A 163 34.22 29.24 4.00
C SER A 163 34.35 30.10 2.76
N GLN A 164 33.75 29.62 1.69
CA GLN A 164 33.58 30.36 0.46
C GLN A 164 32.12 30.23 0.05
N LEU A 165 31.50 31.34 -0.32
CA LEU A 165 30.15 31.32 -0.88
C LEU A 165 30.22 30.64 -2.25
N GLY A 166 29.40 29.62 -2.46
CA GLY A 166 29.38 28.85 -3.70
C GLY A 166 28.33 29.37 -4.70
N ASP A 167 27.08 29.49 -4.26
CA ASP A 167 25.93 29.90 -5.08
C ASP A 167 24.83 30.48 -4.16
N ASP A 168 23.81 31.10 -4.75
CA ASP A 168 22.61 31.59 -4.05
C ASP A 168 21.70 30.44 -3.59
N ARG A 169 21.85 29.26 -4.22
CA ARG A 169 21.18 28.01 -3.83
C ARG A 169 22.11 27.15 -2.96
N PRO A 170 21.55 26.30 -2.08
CA PRO A 170 22.36 25.40 -1.27
C PRO A 170 23.14 24.41 -2.15
N LEU A 171 24.43 24.25 -1.86
CA LEU A 171 25.29 23.27 -2.53
C LEU A 171 24.85 21.85 -2.17
N THR A 172 24.75 20.98 -3.18
CA THR A 172 24.29 19.60 -3.02
C THR A 172 25.43 18.57 -2.95
N TYR A 173 26.60 18.90 -3.48
CA TYR A 173 27.74 17.98 -3.58
C TYR A 173 29.07 18.71 -3.61
N CYS A 174 30.06 18.18 -2.88
CA CYS A 174 31.45 18.65 -2.90
C CYS A 174 32.38 17.44 -3.07
N GLN A 175 33.31 17.51 -4.03
CA GLN A 175 34.36 16.51 -4.25
C GLN A 175 35.72 17.17 -4.26
N VAL A 176 36.68 16.52 -3.60
CA VAL A 176 38.10 16.87 -3.70
C VAL A 176 38.69 16.12 -4.88
N SER A 177 39.36 16.84 -5.80
CA SER A 177 40.06 16.28 -6.96
C SER A 177 41.30 15.51 -6.58
#